data_AF-A0A1G8HER4-F1
#
_entry.id   AF-A0A1G8HER4-F1
#
_cell.length_a   1.000
_cell.length_b   1.000
_cell.length_c   1.000
_cell.angle_alpha   90.00
_cell.angle_beta   90.00
_cell.angle_gamma   90.00
#
_symmetry.space_group_name_H-M   'P 1'
#
loop_
_entity.id
_entity.type
_entity.pdbx_description
1 polymer ?
#
loop_
_entity_poly.entity_id
_entity_poly.type
_entity_poly.pdbx_seq_one_letter_code
_entity_poly.pdbx_strand_id
1 'polypeptide(L)'
;MPLPQQIAACLRADIHNGTLLPGQPLPSELRLAQQHGVCRHTVRCAIALLREQGTIYTIRAEGSYVGPRTAPKLRPPLKYEEIADDLRRQIHDGRLPTGRRLPNETTLATRYAVARDTIRAAINLLRDSRHVHTLPRRGTFITH
;
A
#
# COMPACT_ATOMS: atom_id res chain seq x y z
N MET A 1 22.21 -8.82 23.73
CA MET A 1 22.14 -8.86 22.25
C MET A 1 22.36 -7.46 21.69
N PRO A 2 23.10 -7.27 20.59
CA PRO A 2 23.31 -5.97 19.96
C PRO A 2 21.97 -5.35 19.50
N LEU A 3 21.84 -4.02 19.62
CA LEU A 3 20.60 -3.26 19.33
C LEU A 3 19.98 -3.55 17.94
N PRO A 4 20.76 -3.62 16.84
CA PRO A 4 20.21 -3.95 15.52
C PRO A 4 19.53 -5.33 15.48
N GLN A 5 20.05 -6.33 16.20
CA GLN A 5 19.45 -7.66 16.27
C GLN A 5 18.15 -7.66 17.07
N GLN A 6 18.05 -6.84 18.11
CA GLN A 6 16.80 -6.70 18.87
C GLN A 6 15.68 -6.11 18.01
N ILE A 7 15.99 -5.07 17.22
CA ILE A 7 15.03 -4.46 16.28
C ILE A 7 14.62 -5.47 15.20
N ALA A 8 15.57 -6.19 14.62
CA ALA A 8 15.29 -7.24 13.65
C ALA A 8 14.42 -8.35 14.24
N ALA A 9 14.68 -8.77 15.48
CA ALA A 9 13.86 -9.76 16.17
C ALA A 9 12.43 -9.25 16.42
N CYS A 10 12.27 -7.99 16.83
CA CYS A 10 10.97 -7.37 17.05
C CYS A 10 10.15 -7.31 15.75
N LEU A 11 10.74 -6.79 14.67
CA LEU A 11 10.09 -6.73 13.36
C LEU A 11 9.70 -8.12 12.85
N ARG A 12 10.54 -9.13 13.07
CA ARG A 12 10.24 -10.51 12.69
C ARG A 12 9.09 -11.09 13.52
N ALA A 13 9.01 -10.76 14.81
CA ALA A 13 7.87 -11.13 15.64
C ALA A 13 6.58 -10.44 15.16
N ASP A 14 6.64 -9.16 14.78
CA ASP A 14 5.51 -8.44 14.19
C ASP A 14 5.03 -9.07 12.88
N ILE A 15 5.95 -9.58 12.06
CA ILE A 15 5.63 -10.30 10.84
C ILE A 15 4.96 -11.64 11.15
N HIS A 16 5.51 -12.38 12.12
CA HIS A 16 4.97 -13.68 12.52
C HIS A 16 3.58 -13.57 13.18
N ASN A 17 3.37 -12.52 13.96
CA ASN A 17 2.10 -12.24 14.64
C ASN A 17 1.05 -11.62 13.71
N GLY A 18 1.39 -11.37 12.44
CA GLY A 18 0.47 -10.79 11.44
C GLY A 18 0.28 -9.28 11.55
N THR A 19 1.00 -8.59 12.44
CA THR A 19 1.03 -7.12 12.50
C THR A 19 1.60 -6.52 11.21
N LEU A 20 2.60 -7.19 10.62
CA LEU A 20 3.19 -6.86 9.33
C LEU A 20 2.98 -8.00 8.34
N LEU A 21 2.16 -7.77 7.32
CA LEU A 21 1.83 -8.81 6.35
C LEU A 21 2.96 -8.99 5.31
N PRO A 22 3.28 -10.23 4.91
CA PRO A 22 4.21 -10.49 3.81
C PRO A 22 3.78 -9.73 2.55
N GLY A 23 4.66 -8.88 2.02
CA GLY A 23 4.44 -8.03 0.86
C GLY A 23 4.18 -6.55 1.17
N GLN A 24 3.92 -6.19 2.45
CA GLN A 24 3.75 -4.80 2.86
C GLN A 24 5.09 -4.03 2.89
N PRO A 25 5.09 -2.70 2.62
CA PRO A 25 6.24 -1.85 2.81
C PRO A 25 6.56 -1.75 4.31
N LEU A 26 7.85 -1.88 4.63
CA LEU A 26 8.36 -1.56 5.96
C LEU A 26 8.10 -0.08 6.27
N PRO A 27 7.86 0.27 7.54
CA PRO A 27 7.88 1.67 7.97
C PRO A 27 9.23 2.30 7.61
N SER A 28 9.22 3.61 7.30
CA SER A 28 10.44 4.32 6.92
C SER A 28 11.52 4.24 7.99
N GLU A 29 12.80 4.27 7.59
CA GLU A 29 13.93 4.19 8.52
C GLU A 29 13.83 5.26 9.63
N LEU A 30 13.34 6.45 9.28
CA LEU A 30 13.10 7.54 10.21
C LEU A 30 12.02 7.18 11.26
N ARG A 31 10.91 6.58 10.82
CA ARG A 31 9.82 6.20 11.72
C ARG A 31 10.25 5.09 12.67
N LEU A 32 10.98 4.09 12.17
CA LEU A 32 11.55 3.01 13.00
C LEU A 32 12.55 3.56 14.03
N ALA A 33 13.40 4.50 13.61
CA ALA A 33 14.34 5.17 14.51
C ALA A 33 13.62 5.89 15.65
N GLN A 34 12.53 6.60 15.34
CA GLN A 34 11.70 7.28 16.34
C GLN A 34 10.98 6.31 17.26
N GLN A 35 10.39 5.24 16.72
CA GLN A 35 9.64 4.25 17.52
C GLN A 35 10.52 3.50 18.52
N HIS A 36 11.75 3.18 18.13
CA HIS A 36 12.68 2.44 18.99
C HIS A 36 13.66 3.34 19.76
N GLY A 37 13.60 4.67 19.57
CA GLY A 37 14.51 5.61 20.23
C GLY A 37 15.98 5.44 19.84
N VAL A 38 16.25 5.01 18.60
CA VAL A 38 17.61 4.72 18.11
C VAL A 38 17.99 5.60 16.93
N CYS A 39 19.30 5.68 16.64
CA CYS A 39 19.80 6.37 15.46
C CYS A 39 19.42 5.63 14.16
N ARG A 40 19.22 6.38 13.06
CA ARG A 40 18.94 5.81 11.73
C ARG A 40 19.97 4.78 11.28
N HIS A 41 21.24 4.97 11.65
CA HIS A 41 22.30 4.02 11.32
C HIS A 41 22.04 2.63 11.93
N THR A 42 21.58 2.56 13.19
CA THR A 42 21.22 1.32 13.88
C THR A 42 20.06 0.62 13.19
N VAL A 43 19.04 1.39 12.77
CA VAL A 43 17.90 0.87 11.99
C VAL A 43 18.36 0.32 10.65
N ARG A 44 19.24 1.03 9.94
CA ARG A 44 19.79 0.59 8.66
C ARG A 44 20.58 -0.71 8.80
N CYS A 45 21.34 -0.87 9.88
CA CYS A 45 21.99 -2.15 10.20
C CYS A 45 20.97 -3.27 10.48
N ALA A 46 19.87 -2.97 11.18
CA ALA A 46 18.81 -3.95 11.42
C ALA A 46 18.10 -4.38 10.13
N ILE A 47 17.82 -3.42 9.24
CA ILE A 47 17.24 -3.68 7.91
C ILE A 47 18.21 -4.51 7.06
N ALA A 48 19.52 -4.21 7.10
CA ALA A 48 20.51 -5.02 6.39
C ALA A 48 20.52 -6.48 6.88
N LEU A 49 20.44 -6.71 8.19
CA LEU A 49 20.33 -8.05 8.77
C LEU A 49 19.06 -8.78 8.32
N LEU A 50 17.90 -8.12 8.37
CA LEU A 50 16.64 -8.70 7.90
C LEU A 50 16.66 -9.03 6.41
N ARG A 51 17.37 -8.23 5.61
CA ARG A 51 17.53 -8.44 4.17
C ARG A 51 18.43 -9.65 3.89
N GLU A 52 19.54 -9.78 4.62
CA GLU A 52 20.43 -10.95 4.53
C GLU A 52 19.72 -12.24 4.93
N GLN A 53 18.82 -12.16 5.92
CA GLN A 53 18.00 -13.28 6.38
C GLN A 53 16.81 -13.59 5.46
N GLY A 54 16.63 -12.85 4.36
CA GLY A 54 15.51 -13.05 3.43
C GLY A 54 14.13 -12.74 4.01
N THR A 55 14.08 -12.08 5.17
CA THR A 55 12.83 -11.69 5.84
C THR A 55 12.21 -10.43 5.22
N ILE A 56 13.04 -9.61 4.56
CA ILE A 56 12.62 -8.44 3.80
C ILE A 56 13.39 -8.38 2.48
N TYR A 57 12.86 -7.66 1.49
CA TYR A 57 13.58 -7.31 0.26
C TYR A 57 13.49 -5.80 -0.01
N THR A 58 14.52 -5.24 -0.65
CA THR A 58 14.57 -3.81 -0.99
C THR A 58 14.44 -3.63 -2.49
N ILE A 59 13.55 -2.72 -2.91
CA ILE A 59 13.44 -2.26 -4.28
C ILE A 59 14.04 -0.85 -4.34
N ARG A 60 15.00 -0.64 -5.25
CA ARG A 60 15.56 0.70 -5.52
C ARG A 60 14.41 1.67 -5.85
N ALA A 61 14.38 2.81 -5.16
CA ALA A 61 13.38 3.88 -5.27
C ALA A 61 11.97 3.59 -4.71
N GLU A 62 11.62 2.36 -4.33
CA GLU A 62 10.31 2.06 -3.72
C GLU A 62 10.38 1.75 -2.21
N GLY A 63 11.56 1.40 -1.68
CA GLY A 63 11.76 1.10 -0.26
C GLY A 63 11.91 -0.40 0.05
N SER A 64 11.77 -0.75 1.32
CA SER A 64 11.90 -2.13 1.83
C SER A 64 10.52 -2.74 2.04
N TYR A 65 10.37 -4.03 1.74
CA TYR A 65 9.12 -4.77 1.82
C TYR A 65 9.30 -6.06 2.63
N VAL A 66 8.27 -6.44 3.37
CA VAL A 66 8.22 -7.65 4.21
C VAL A 66 8.10 -8.90 3.33
N GLY A 67 8.78 -9.98 3.72
CA GLY A 67 8.65 -11.29 3.11
C GLY A 67 9.77 -11.63 2.12
N PRO A 68 9.77 -12.87 1.60
CA PRO A 68 10.73 -13.30 0.60
C PRO A 68 10.52 -12.51 -0.70
N ARG A 69 11.58 -12.34 -1.50
CA ARG A 69 11.52 -11.64 -2.80
C ARG A 69 10.50 -12.26 -3.79
N THR A 70 10.07 -13.49 -3.55
CA THR A 70 9.04 -14.20 -4.33
C THR A 70 7.61 -13.96 -3.85
N ALA A 71 7.42 -13.34 -2.68
CA ALA A 71 6.10 -13.04 -2.17
C ALA A 71 5.42 -12.03 -3.11
N PRO A 72 4.15 -12.27 -3.49
CA PRO A 72 3.39 -11.27 -4.23
C PRO A 72 3.42 -9.96 -3.45
N LYS A 73 3.61 -8.82 -4.14
CA LYS A 73 3.55 -7.49 -3.53
C LYS A 73 2.18 -7.31 -2.88
N LEU A 74 2.06 -7.64 -1.60
CA LEU A 74 0.95 -7.29 -0.75
C LEU A 74 1.12 -5.81 -0.41
N ARG A 75 0.89 -4.96 -1.42
CA ARG A 75 0.51 -3.58 -1.17
C ARG A 75 -0.47 -3.64 0.00
N PRO A 76 -0.26 -2.89 1.10
CA PRO A 76 -1.20 -2.94 2.21
C PRO A 76 -2.61 -2.80 1.64
N PRO A 77 -3.65 -3.31 2.33
CA PRO A 77 -5.01 -2.84 2.08
C PRO A 77 -5.01 -1.34 2.42
N LEU A 78 -4.49 -0.58 1.47
CA LEU A 78 -4.28 0.85 1.48
C LEU A 78 -5.69 1.37 1.22
N LYS A 79 -6.06 2.47 1.88
CA LYS A 79 -7.31 3.24 1.71
C LYS A 79 -7.98 3.20 0.33
N TYR A 80 -7.24 2.95 -0.76
CA TYR A 80 -7.78 2.63 -2.07
C TYR A 80 -8.77 1.45 -2.10
N GLU A 81 -8.62 0.39 -1.30
CA GLU A 81 -9.59 -0.73 -1.24
C GLU A 81 -10.89 -0.27 -0.62
N GLU A 82 -10.84 0.40 0.53
CA GLU A 82 -12.01 1.02 1.17
C GLU A 82 -12.71 2.01 0.23
N ILE A 83 -11.93 2.83 -0.49
CA ILE A 83 -12.45 3.77 -1.50
C ILE A 83 -13.06 3.02 -2.69
N ALA A 84 -12.44 1.93 -3.15
CA ALA A 84 -12.96 1.12 -4.24
C ALA A 84 -14.27 0.43 -3.83
N ASP A 85 -14.36 -0.12 -2.63
CA ASP A 85 -15.57 -0.73 -2.09
C ASP A 85 -16.67 0.29 -1.85
N ASP A 86 -16.33 1.50 -1.39
CA ASP A 86 -17.29 2.59 -1.26
C ASP A 86 -17.80 3.06 -2.62
N LEU A 87 -16.91 3.25 -3.60
CA LEU A 87 -17.30 3.58 -4.98
C LEU A 87 -18.15 2.47 -5.62
N ARG A 88 -17.79 1.21 -5.38
CA ARG A 88 -18.56 0.04 -5.85
C ARG A 88 -19.96 0.02 -5.25
N ARG A 89 -20.09 0.26 -3.94
CA ARG A 89 -21.40 0.41 -3.30
C ARG A 89 -22.19 1.57 -3.90
N GLN A 90 -21.57 2.73 -4.10
CA GLN A 90 -22.23 3.87 -4.74
C GLN A 90 -22.69 3.57 -6.18
N ILE A 91 -21.99 2.72 -6.93
CA ILE A 91 -22.41 2.27 -8.27
C ILE A 91 -23.63 1.33 -8.17
N HIS A 92 -23.58 0.34 -7.28
CA HIS A 92 -24.70 -0.59 -7.06
C HIS A 92 -25.96 0.08 -6.50
N ASP A 93 -25.79 1.02 -5.57
CA ASP A 93 -26.88 1.79 -4.96
C ASP A 93 -27.46 2.86 -5.91
N GLY A 94 -26.92 2.98 -7.13
CA GLY A 94 -27.38 3.93 -8.15
C GLY A 94 -27.01 5.40 -7.89
N ARG A 95 -26.26 5.70 -6.82
CA ARG A 95 -25.70 7.04 -6.55
C ARG A 95 -24.73 7.48 -7.65
N LEU A 96 -24.02 6.51 -8.23
CA LEU A 96 -23.17 6.68 -9.40
C LEU A 96 -23.75 5.88 -10.57
N PRO A 97 -24.62 6.48 -11.40
CA PRO A 97 -25.30 5.75 -12.47
C PRO A 97 -24.30 5.23 -13.51
N THR A 98 -24.54 4.00 -13.95
CA THR A 98 -23.77 3.33 -15.02
C THR A 98 -23.86 4.13 -16.31
N GLY A 99 -22.80 4.11 -17.12
CA GLY A 99 -22.67 4.91 -18.34
C GLY A 99 -22.27 6.37 -18.11
N ARG A 100 -22.26 6.87 -16.86
CA ARG A 100 -21.69 8.19 -16.55
C ARG A 100 -20.18 8.14 -16.33
N ARG A 101 -19.57 9.30 -16.54
CA ARG A 101 -18.15 9.52 -16.28
C ARG A 101 -17.90 9.61 -14.78
N LEU A 102 -16.96 8.81 -14.29
CA LEU A 102 -16.46 8.88 -12.93
C LEU A 102 -15.84 10.26 -12.68
N PRO A 103 -16.00 10.86 -11.49
CA PRO A 103 -15.28 12.08 -11.13
C PRO A 103 -13.77 11.93 -11.36
N ASN A 104 -13.10 13.03 -11.71
CA ASN A 104 -11.67 12.96 -12.01
C ASN A 104 -10.85 12.55 -10.77
N GLU A 105 -9.64 12.04 -10.99
CA GLU A 105 -8.76 11.58 -9.90
C GLU A 105 -8.47 12.67 -8.85
N THR A 106 -8.34 13.92 -9.28
CA THR A 106 -8.10 15.07 -8.39
C THR A 106 -9.29 15.33 -7.48
N THR A 107 -10.50 15.31 -8.02
CA THR A 107 -11.76 15.51 -7.29
C THR A 107 -11.97 14.41 -6.27
N LEU A 108 -11.72 13.15 -6.65
CA LEU A 108 -11.79 12.03 -5.71
C LEU A 108 -10.71 12.15 -4.62
N ALA A 109 -9.49 12.53 -4.99
CA ALA A 109 -8.39 12.69 -4.04
C ALA A 109 -8.71 13.77 -2.99
N THR A 110 -9.26 14.91 -3.43
CA THR A 110 -9.75 15.97 -2.54
C THR A 110 -10.91 15.47 -1.66
N ARG A 111 -11.88 14.76 -2.24
CA ARG A 111 -13.07 14.28 -1.51
C ARG A 111 -12.73 13.29 -0.40
N TYR A 112 -11.84 12.34 -0.69
CA TYR A 112 -11.42 11.31 0.26
C TYR A 112 -10.22 11.75 1.11
N ALA A 113 -9.71 12.98 0.92
CA ALA A 113 -8.51 13.49 1.58
C ALA A 113 -7.30 12.52 1.49
N VAL A 114 -7.07 11.98 0.29
CA VAL A 114 -5.98 11.04 0.01
C VAL A 114 -5.08 11.54 -1.14
N ALA A 115 -3.92 10.92 -1.29
CA ALA A 115 -3.04 11.19 -2.42
C ALA A 115 -3.65 10.68 -3.75
N ARG A 116 -3.31 11.34 -4.86
CA ARG A 116 -3.73 10.93 -6.22
C ARG A 116 -3.32 9.51 -6.58
N ASP A 117 -2.13 9.07 -6.14
CA ASP A 117 -1.68 7.67 -6.35
C ASP A 117 -2.62 6.66 -5.69
N THR A 118 -3.22 7.00 -4.55
CA THR A 118 -4.20 6.16 -3.85
C THR A 118 -5.50 6.04 -4.64
N ILE A 119 -6.01 7.15 -5.19
CA ILE A 119 -7.20 7.12 -6.06
C ILE A 119 -6.94 6.31 -7.33
N ARG A 120 -5.78 6.50 -7.96
CA ARG A 120 -5.39 5.75 -9.16
C ARG A 120 -5.29 4.25 -8.88
N ALA A 121 -4.83 3.85 -7.69
CA ALA A 121 -4.89 2.45 -7.26
C ALA A 121 -6.34 1.95 -7.10
N ALA A 122 -7.24 2.76 -6.53
CA ALA A 122 -8.66 2.40 -6.37
C ALA A 122 -9.36 2.22 -7.73
N ILE A 123 -9.11 3.14 -8.66
CA ILE A 123 -9.66 3.08 -10.02
C ILE A 123 -9.12 1.87 -10.79
N ASN A 124 -7.83 1.54 -10.63
CA ASN A 124 -7.28 0.32 -11.23
C ASN A 124 -7.97 -0.93 -10.68
N LEU A 125 -8.24 -0.99 -9.38
CA LEU A 125 -8.96 -2.11 -8.77
C LEU A 125 -10.40 -2.22 -9.29
N LEU A 126 -11.10 -1.10 -9.42
CA LEU A 126 -12.44 -1.04 -10.03
C LEU A 126 -12.42 -1.45 -11.52
N ARG A 127 -11.34 -1.15 -12.23
CA ARG A 127 -11.16 -1.55 -13.64
C ARG A 127 -10.94 -3.05 -13.75
N ASP A 128 -10.07 -3.59 -12.90
CA ASP A 128 -9.75 -5.02 -12.89
C ASP A 128 -10.97 -5.85 -12.46
N SER A 129 -11.84 -5.31 -11.60
CA SER A 129 -13.14 -5.90 -11.25
C SER A 129 -14.27 -5.59 -12.24
N ARG A 130 -13.98 -4.95 -13.38
CA ARG A 130 -14.94 -4.54 -14.45
C ARG A 130 -16.08 -3.62 -14.02
N HIS A 131 -15.90 -2.82 -12.99
CA HIS A 131 -16.88 -1.80 -12.57
C HIS A 131 -16.64 -0.44 -13.27
N VAL A 132 -15.48 -0.25 -13.87
CA VAL A 132 -15.18 0.95 -14.68
C VAL A 132 -14.34 0.60 -15.91
N HIS A 133 -14.47 1.41 -16.97
CA HIS A 133 -13.64 1.30 -18.16
C HIS A 133 -13.04 2.67 -18.52
N THR A 134 -11.74 2.70 -18.82
CA THR A 134 -11.02 3.95 -19.14
C THR A 134 -10.89 4.09 -20.64
N LEU A 135 -11.47 5.15 -21.19
CA LEU A 135 -11.31 5.51 -22.59
C LEU A 135 -10.19 6.55 -22.74
N PRO A 136 -9.15 6.28 -23.56
CA PRO A 136 -8.10 7.24 -23.80
C PRO A 136 -8.69 8.56 -24.33
N ARG A 137 -8.25 9.69 -23.75
CA ARG A 137 -8.74 11.06 -24.02
C ARG A 137 -10.19 11.40 -23.61
N ARG A 138 -11.01 10.44 -23.15
CA ARG A 138 -12.40 10.69 -22.71
C ARG A 138 -12.66 10.51 -21.20
N GLY A 139 -11.77 9.82 -20.49
CA GLY A 139 -11.85 9.61 -19.05
C GLY A 139 -12.38 8.23 -18.66
N THR A 140 -12.67 8.04 -17.38
CA THR A 140 -13.16 6.77 -16.80
C THR A 140 -14.68 6.77 -16.76
N PHE A 141 -15.29 5.72 -17.30
CA PHE A 141 -16.74 5.53 -17.35
C PHE A 141 -17.14 4.34 -16.48
N ILE A 142 -18.29 4.46 -15.82
CA ILE A 142 -18.82 3.45 -14.92
C ILE A 142 -19.55 2.38 -15.74
N THR A 143 -19.23 1.12 -15.50
CA THR A 143 -19.88 -0.03 -16.14
C THR A 143 -20.40 -1.01 -15.07
N HIS A 144 -21.41 -1.79 -15.44
CA HIS A 144 -21.95 -2.88 -14.65
C HIS A 144 -21.38 -4.22 -15.13
#